data_AF-A0A4R2TVB7-F1
#
_entry.id   AF-A0A4R2TVB7-F1
#
_cell.length_a   1.000
_cell.length_b   1.000
_cell.length_c   1.000
_cell.angle_alpha   90.00
_cell.angle_beta   90.00
_cell.angle_gamma   90.00
#
_symmetry.space_group_name_H-M   'P 1'
#
loop_
_entity.id
_entity.type
_entity.pdbx_description
1 polymer ?
#
loop_
_entity_poly.entity_id
_entity_poly.type
_entity_poly.pdbx_seq_one_letter_code
_entity_poly.pdbx_strand_id
1 'polypeptide(L)'
;MAKQIKQISRKDRQELIKSTLRRNQGLSNKKIATLLGCSPTSIAKYRLELFGESKLDSMPVNTEDWTQHPWVQRHKDILEKKKLSDRTLKCLRTPGVLDKLVELEGVTKSPRLALTILRKEQRELNKNPSITVTEDAVKLFVADLRNESDYDQIKPESIDLILVDFMYKAEYADLYPHLGRISAKLLKPTGSLVVVCGQLLLPQAMQALGEYLTYNWTHAYMTPNGTQLVHSRRVIPKWKAILHYTKGEPDKNLAYIPDLHIPPPRVAEDTGLHPYQQSVDVELVKAFSNEGDTVMDVCMGSASYIIATLLAGRRKVYGSDANPQYVATAKARVKEFWTKREQVEK
;
A
#
# COMPACT_ATOMS: atom_id res chain seq x y z
N MET A 1 21.35 9.84 -29.32
CA MET A 1 21.99 8.53 -29.09
C MET A 1 21.10 7.70 -28.19
N ALA A 2 20.43 6.67 -28.72
CA ALA A 2 19.56 5.79 -27.94
C ALA A 2 20.39 4.98 -26.93
N LYS A 3 20.09 5.11 -25.64
CA LYS A 3 20.78 4.42 -24.55
C LYS A 3 20.49 2.93 -24.67
N GLN A 4 21.46 2.13 -25.14
CA GLN A 4 21.38 0.67 -25.13
C GLN A 4 21.12 0.20 -23.70
N ILE A 5 19.91 -0.33 -23.45
CA ILE A 5 19.59 -1.03 -22.21
C ILE A 5 20.53 -2.23 -22.17
N LYS A 6 21.51 -2.22 -21.25
CA LYS A 6 22.43 -3.34 -21.03
C LYS A 6 21.59 -4.58 -20.74
N GLN A 7 21.48 -5.48 -21.72
CA GLN A 7 20.82 -6.75 -21.53
C GLN A 7 21.62 -7.53 -20.48
N ILE A 8 20.96 -7.90 -19.39
CA ILE A 8 21.57 -8.73 -18.34
C ILE A 8 22.17 -9.98 -18.99
N SER A 9 23.41 -10.31 -18.63
CA SER A 9 24.06 -11.49 -19.19
C SER A 9 23.30 -12.76 -18.77
N ARG A 10 23.38 -13.81 -19.59
CA ARG A 10 22.71 -15.09 -19.30
C ARG A 10 23.12 -15.66 -17.94
N LYS A 11 24.38 -15.43 -17.53
CA LYS A 11 24.94 -15.88 -16.26
C LYS A 11 24.39 -15.09 -15.07
N ASP A 12 24.33 -13.76 -15.18
CA ASP A 12 23.77 -12.90 -14.12
C ASP A 12 22.26 -13.17 -13.92
N ARG A 13 21.54 -13.45 -15.01
CA ARG A 13 20.12 -13.83 -14.95
C ARG A 13 19.92 -15.15 -14.22
N GLN A 14 20.81 -16.11 -14.46
CA GLN A 14 20.77 -17.41 -13.79
C GLN A 14 21.03 -17.27 -12.29
N GLU A 15 22.02 -16.47 -11.88
CA GLU A 15 22.30 -16.19 -10.46
C GLU A 15 21.14 -15.45 -9.78
N LEU A 16 20.51 -14.51 -10.47
CA LEU A 16 19.33 -13.82 -9.96
C LEU A 16 18.15 -14.77 -9.74
N ILE A 17 17.89 -15.69 -10.68
CA ILE A 17 16.85 -16.71 -10.53
C ILE A 17 17.16 -17.64 -9.36
N LYS A 18 18.39 -18.17 -9.28
CA LYS A 18 18.80 -19.10 -8.23
C LYS A 18 18.77 -18.45 -6.83
N SER A 19 19.21 -17.21 -6.71
CA SER A 19 19.17 -16.46 -5.45
C SER A 19 17.72 -16.12 -5.04
N THR A 20 16.85 -15.77 -5.99
CA THR A 20 15.42 -15.52 -5.73
C THR A 20 14.72 -16.79 -5.26
N LEU A 21 15.02 -17.93 -5.88
CA LEU A 21 14.48 -19.24 -5.50
C LEU A 21 14.89 -19.67 -4.08
N ARG A 22 16.15 -19.42 -3.68
CA ARG A 22 16.64 -19.70 -2.32
C ARG A 22 15.92 -18.85 -1.26
N ARG A 23 15.64 -17.59 -1.56
CA ARG A 23 14.97 -16.64 -0.66
C ARG A 23 13.45 -16.81 -0.62
N ASN A 24 12.85 -17.33 -1.68
CA ASN A 24 11.39 -17.39 -1.87
C ASN A 24 10.92 -18.82 -2.18
N GLN A 25 11.30 -19.78 -1.34
CA GLN A 25 10.99 -21.20 -1.58
C GLN A 25 9.48 -21.47 -1.67
N GLY A 26 8.67 -20.71 -0.93
CA GLY A 26 7.20 -20.83 -0.90
C GLY A 26 6.44 -20.07 -2.00
N LEU A 27 7.10 -19.45 -2.98
CA LEU A 27 6.40 -18.80 -4.11
C LEU A 27 6.30 -19.74 -5.32
N SER A 28 5.21 -19.66 -6.08
CA SER A 28 5.01 -20.50 -7.25
C SER A 28 5.95 -20.12 -8.40
N ASN A 29 6.25 -21.09 -9.28
CA ASN A 29 7.08 -20.84 -10.47
C ASN A 29 6.52 -19.71 -11.34
N LYS A 30 5.18 -19.60 -11.42
CA LYS A 30 4.50 -18.52 -12.16
C LYS A 30 4.72 -17.15 -11.52
N LYS A 31 4.66 -17.06 -10.18
CA LYS A 31 4.85 -15.79 -9.46
C LYS A 31 6.31 -15.31 -9.53
N ILE A 32 7.28 -16.23 -9.39
CA ILE A 32 8.71 -15.91 -9.57
C ILE A 32 9.02 -15.54 -11.03
N ALA A 33 8.40 -16.21 -11.99
CA ALA A 33 8.54 -15.90 -13.41
C ALA A 33 8.05 -14.49 -13.74
N THR A 34 6.91 -14.07 -13.20
CA THR A 34 6.40 -12.70 -13.31
C THR A 34 7.36 -11.68 -12.67
N LEU A 35 7.83 -11.95 -11.45
CA LEU A 35 8.79 -11.08 -10.73
C LEU A 35 10.09 -10.84 -11.50
N LEU A 36 10.59 -11.87 -12.22
CA LEU A 36 11.87 -11.83 -12.93
C LEU A 36 11.72 -11.63 -14.45
N GLY A 37 10.49 -11.41 -14.93
CA GLY A 37 10.16 -11.24 -16.34
C GLY A 37 10.67 -12.37 -17.24
N CYS A 38 10.56 -13.62 -16.78
CA CYS A 38 11.08 -14.81 -17.47
C CYS A 38 10.03 -15.93 -17.57
N SER A 39 10.32 -17.02 -18.27
CA SER A 39 9.35 -18.11 -18.43
C SER A 39 9.22 -18.97 -17.16
N PRO A 40 7.99 -19.41 -16.79
CA PRO A 40 7.77 -20.34 -15.68
C PRO A 40 8.54 -21.65 -15.81
N THR A 41 8.76 -22.12 -17.05
CA THR A 41 9.57 -23.31 -17.37
C THR A 41 11.05 -23.12 -17.03
N SER A 42 11.61 -21.92 -17.24
CA SER A 42 12.97 -21.61 -16.81
C SER A 42 13.12 -21.66 -15.30
N ILE A 43 12.14 -21.12 -14.56
CA ILE A 43 12.13 -21.18 -13.09
C ILE A 43 12.01 -22.62 -12.60
N ALA A 44 11.13 -23.43 -13.20
CA ALA A 44 10.98 -24.85 -12.86
C ALA A 44 12.29 -25.62 -13.03
N LYS A 45 13.02 -25.40 -14.14
CA LYS A 45 14.33 -26.00 -14.38
C LYS A 45 15.34 -25.65 -13.29
N TYR A 46 15.47 -24.38 -12.92
CA TYR A 46 16.44 -23.95 -11.90
C TYR A 46 16.01 -24.33 -10.47
N ARG A 47 14.71 -24.48 -10.22
CA ARG A 47 14.19 -25.00 -8.96
C ARG A 47 14.53 -26.49 -8.81
N LEU A 48 14.34 -27.27 -9.87
CA LEU A 48 14.77 -28.68 -9.93
C LEU A 48 16.28 -28.81 -9.69
N GLU A 49 17.09 -27.99 -10.37
CA GLU A 49 18.55 -27.99 -10.23
C GLU A 49 19.02 -27.65 -8.80
N LEU A 50 18.29 -26.79 -8.08
CA LEU A 50 18.66 -26.34 -6.73
C LEU A 50 18.16 -27.24 -5.60
N PHE A 51 17.02 -27.91 -5.79
CA PHE A 51 16.30 -28.57 -4.68
C PHE A 51 15.93 -30.03 -4.97
N GLY A 52 16.20 -30.55 -6.18
CA GLY A 52 15.81 -31.91 -6.60
C GLY A 52 14.32 -32.06 -6.90
N GLU A 53 13.91 -33.25 -7.36
CA GLU A 53 12.51 -33.57 -7.71
C GLU A 53 11.57 -33.53 -6.49
N SER A 54 12.10 -33.77 -5.29
CA SER A 54 11.34 -33.90 -4.04
C SER A 54 10.71 -32.60 -3.51
N LYS A 55 10.96 -31.44 -4.15
CA LYS A 55 10.37 -30.13 -3.79
C LYS A 55 9.62 -29.44 -4.94
N LEU A 56 9.33 -30.13 -6.05
CA LEU A 56 8.58 -29.54 -7.16
C LEU A 56 7.07 -29.39 -6.92
N ASP A 57 6.51 -30.09 -5.93
CA ASP A 57 5.06 -30.16 -5.73
C ASP A 57 4.45 -29.19 -4.71
N SER A 58 5.22 -28.32 -4.05
CA SER A 58 4.62 -27.44 -3.03
C SER A 58 4.25 -26.07 -3.58
N MET A 59 3.20 -26.00 -4.40
CA MET A 59 2.16 -24.95 -4.31
C MET A 59 0.93 -25.42 -5.10
N PRO A 60 -0.21 -25.69 -4.44
CA PRO A 60 -1.39 -26.19 -5.12
C PRO A 60 -1.93 -25.10 -6.06
N VAL A 61 -2.02 -25.45 -7.35
CA VAL A 61 -3.08 -24.92 -8.20
C VAL A 61 -4.37 -25.34 -7.52
N ASN A 62 -5.26 -24.39 -7.24
CA ASN A 62 -6.49 -24.64 -6.48
C ASN A 62 -7.44 -25.53 -7.30
N THR A 63 -7.21 -26.84 -7.23
CA THR A 63 -8.03 -27.93 -7.78
C THR A 63 -8.28 -29.03 -6.76
N GLU A 64 -7.63 -28.99 -5.58
CA GLU A 64 -7.93 -29.92 -4.51
C GLU A 64 -9.21 -29.49 -3.80
N ASP A 65 -10.16 -30.41 -3.74
CA ASP A 65 -11.37 -30.28 -2.95
C ASP A 65 -10.97 -30.05 -1.49
N TRP A 66 -11.09 -28.79 -1.02
CA TRP A 66 -10.74 -28.36 0.33
C TRP A 66 -11.40 -29.20 1.43
N THR A 67 -12.48 -29.93 1.11
CA THR A 67 -13.13 -30.86 2.04
C THR A 67 -12.29 -32.10 2.35
N GLN A 68 -11.32 -32.45 1.49
CA GLN A 68 -10.38 -33.55 1.70
C GLN A 68 -9.17 -33.17 2.56
N HIS A 69 -9.02 -31.89 2.91
CA HIS A 69 -7.91 -31.43 3.72
C HIS A 69 -7.90 -32.15 5.10
N PRO A 70 -6.73 -32.61 5.62
CA PRO A 70 -6.64 -33.40 6.84
C PRO A 70 -7.34 -32.77 8.05
N TRP A 71 -7.22 -31.45 8.21
CA TRP A 71 -7.93 -30.72 9.26
C TRP A 71 -9.46 -30.87 9.17
N VAL A 72 -10.01 -30.79 7.96
CA VAL A 72 -11.45 -30.90 7.70
C VAL A 72 -11.93 -32.32 7.96
N GLN A 73 -11.17 -33.33 7.54
CA GLN A 73 -11.50 -34.73 7.79
C GLN A 73 -11.52 -35.07 9.29
N ARG A 74 -10.61 -34.48 10.09
CA ARG A 74 -10.59 -34.63 11.56
C ARG A 74 -11.70 -33.85 12.27
N HIS A 75 -12.22 -32.79 11.65
CA HIS A 75 -13.19 -31.86 12.24
C HIS A 75 -14.51 -31.79 11.46
N LYS A 76 -14.97 -32.92 10.90
CA LYS A 76 -16.24 -33.00 10.16
C LYS A 76 -17.43 -32.54 11.00
N ASP A 77 -17.36 -32.73 12.32
CA ASP A 77 -18.34 -32.26 13.28
C ASP A 77 -18.58 -30.74 13.22
N ILE A 78 -17.55 -29.94 12.90
CA ILE A 78 -17.66 -28.49 12.76
C ILE A 78 -18.45 -28.12 11.49
N LEU A 79 -18.31 -28.89 10.41
CA LEU A 79 -19.08 -28.69 9.18
C LEU A 79 -20.53 -29.16 9.33
N GLU A 80 -20.74 -30.32 9.95
CA GLU A 80 -22.03 -31.00 9.99
C GLU A 80 -22.94 -30.50 11.12
N LYS A 81 -22.41 -30.25 12.32
CA LYS A 81 -23.24 -29.93 13.51
C LYS A 81 -23.42 -28.44 13.76
N LYS A 82 -22.46 -27.59 13.38
CA LYS A 82 -22.45 -26.18 13.79
C LYS A 82 -23.09 -25.19 12.81
N LYS A 83 -23.58 -25.63 11.64
CA LYS A 83 -24.09 -24.76 10.55
C LYS A 83 -23.22 -23.49 10.41
N LEU A 84 -22.00 -23.67 9.93
CA LEU A 84 -21.05 -22.56 9.77
C LEU A 84 -21.66 -21.45 8.89
N SER A 85 -21.51 -20.20 9.32
CA SER A 85 -21.83 -19.05 8.47
C SER A 85 -21.01 -19.06 7.18
N ASP A 86 -21.55 -18.54 6.08
CA ASP A 86 -20.87 -18.39 4.78
C ASP A 86 -19.51 -17.71 4.90
N ARG A 87 -19.39 -16.71 5.79
CA ARG A 87 -18.12 -16.02 6.07
C ARG A 87 -17.04 -16.96 6.61
N THR A 88 -17.41 -17.90 7.48
CA THR A 88 -16.48 -18.87 8.04
C THR A 88 -16.10 -19.95 7.03
N LEU A 89 -17.05 -20.39 6.20
CA LEU A 89 -16.78 -21.26 5.05
C LEU A 89 -15.82 -20.60 4.05
N LYS A 90 -16.00 -19.32 3.76
CA LYS A 90 -15.07 -18.54 2.91
C LYS A 90 -13.66 -18.48 3.50
N CYS A 91 -13.54 -18.36 4.83
CA CYS A 91 -12.23 -18.40 5.49
C CYS A 91 -11.55 -19.77 5.32
N LEU A 92 -12.29 -20.88 5.51
CA LEU A 92 -11.75 -22.24 5.30
C LEU A 92 -11.28 -22.47 3.87
N ARG A 93 -11.96 -21.89 2.88
CA ARG A 93 -11.56 -21.97 1.45
C ARG A 93 -10.42 -21.02 1.09
N THR A 94 -9.99 -20.15 1.99
CA THR A 94 -8.90 -19.21 1.70
C THR A 94 -7.57 -19.96 1.73
N PRO A 95 -6.72 -19.83 0.70
CA PRO A 95 -5.45 -20.56 0.64
C PRO A 95 -4.58 -20.36 1.88
N GLY A 96 -4.00 -21.45 2.40
CA GLY A 96 -3.14 -21.47 3.58
C GLY A 96 -3.86 -21.42 4.94
N VAL A 97 -5.17 -21.16 4.99
CA VAL A 97 -5.90 -21.12 6.28
C VAL A 97 -6.02 -22.52 6.89
N LEU A 98 -6.28 -23.54 6.07
CA LEU A 98 -6.40 -24.92 6.54
C LEU A 98 -5.06 -25.46 7.06
N ASP A 99 -3.96 -25.17 6.38
CA ASP A 99 -2.61 -25.48 6.86
C ASP A 99 -2.34 -24.78 8.19
N LYS A 100 -2.71 -23.49 8.29
CA LYS A 100 -2.54 -22.73 9.53
C LYS A 100 -3.38 -23.26 10.68
N LEU A 101 -4.56 -23.82 10.41
CA LEU A 101 -5.40 -24.46 11.41
C LEU A 101 -4.82 -25.79 11.91
N VAL A 102 -4.06 -26.51 11.08
CA VAL A 102 -3.27 -27.67 11.53
C VAL A 102 -2.13 -27.22 12.42
N GLU A 103 -1.42 -26.15 12.05
CA GLU A 103 -0.32 -25.61 12.86
C GLU A 103 -0.81 -25.11 14.23
N LEU A 104 -2.00 -24.50 14.28
CA LEU A 104 -2.63 -23.99 15.50
C LEU A 104 -3.51 -25.03 16.23
N GLU A 105 -3.39 -26.31 15.86
CA GLU A 105 -4.18 -27.40 16.48
C GLU A 105 -3.88 -27.47 17.99
N GLY A 106 -4.93 -27.44 18.81
CA GLY A 106 -4.81 -27.34 20.28
C GLY A 106 -4.84 -25.91 20.84
N VAL A 107 -4.59 -24.88 20.02
CA VAL A 107 -4.68 -23.46 20.43
C VAL A 107 -6.02 -22.87 20.02
N THR A 108 -6.42 -23.05 18.75
CA THR A 108 -7.71 -22.55 18.27
C THR A 108 -8.28 -23.42 17.17
N LYS A 109 -9.61 -23.51 17.14
CA LYS A 109 -10.37 -24.13 16.03
C LYS A 109 -11.09 -23.09 15.17
N SER A 110 -10.80 -21.80 15.36
CA SER A 110 -11.49 -20.70 14.67
C SER A 110 -10.80 -20.36 13.34
N PRO A 111 -11.47 -20.61 12.18
CA PRO A 111 -10.87 -20.28 10.88
C PRO A 111 -10.63 -18.78 10.70
N ARG A 112 -11.41 -17.94 11.38
CA ARG A 112 -11.24 -16.48 11.35
C ARG A 112 -9.98 -16.06 12.09
N LEU A 113 -9.71 -16.66 13.25
CA LEU A 113 -8.50 -16.36 14.01
C LEU A 113 -7.26 -16.88 13.27
N ALA A 114 -7.31 -18.08 12.72
CA ALA A 114 -6.24 -18.64 11.90
C ALA A 114 -5.92 -17.74 10.69
N LEU A 115 -6.95 -17.24 9.99
CA LEU A 115 -6.76 -16.29 8.89
C LEU A 115 -6.11 -14.97 9.37
N THR A 116 -6.50 -14.44 10.52
CA THR A 116 -5.89 -13.24 11.10
C THR A 116 -4.41 -13.47 11.44
N ILE A 117 -4.08 -14.60 12.06
CA ILE A 117 -2.70 -14.96 12.41
C ILE A 117 -1.87 -15.17 11.15
N LEU A 118 -2.37 -15.94 10.19
CA LEU A 118 -1.71 -16.17 8.89
C LEU A 118 -1.39 -14.84 8.19
N ARG A 119 -2.34 -13.91 8.15
CA ARG A 119 -2.13 -12.57 7.56
C ARG A 119 -1.12 -11.74 8.35
N LYS A 120 -1.13 -11.83 9.68
CA LYS A 120 -0.15 -11.16 10.53
C LYS A 120 1.25 -11.69 10.25
N GLU A 121 1.43 -13.00 10.19
CA GLU A 121 2.71 -13.62 9.87
C GLU A 121 3.17 -13.35 8.44
N GLN A 122 2.27 -13.32 7.47
CA GLN A 122 2.61 -12.88 6.12
C GLN A 122 3.11 -11.43 6.10
N ARG A 123 2.54 -10.53 6.91
CA ARG A 123 3.07 -9.17 7.09
C ARG A 123 4.45 -9.18 7.75
N GLU A 124 4.65 -10.03 8.76
CA GLU A 124 5.93 -10.20 9.45
C GLU A 124 7.01 -10.80 8.55
N LEU A 125 6.68 -11.77 7.69
CA LEU A 125 7.59 -12.40 6.73
C LEU A 125 7.89 -11.48 5.54
N ASN A 126 6.94 -10.62 5.18
CA ASN A 126 7.16 -9.55 4.21
C ASN A 126 8.00 -8.39 4.79
N LYS A 127 8.33 -8.40 6.10
CA LYS A 127 9.33 -7.48 6.64
C LYS A 127 10.64 -7.76 5.93
N ASN A 128 11.10 -6.80 5.15
CA ASN A 128 12.40 -6.91 4.50
C ASN A 128 13.46 -6.29 5.43
N PRO A 129 14.27 -7.09 6.16
CA PRO A 129 15.27 -6.59 7.10
C PRO A 129 16.39 -5.76 6.43
N SER A 130 16.49 -5.74 5.10
CA SER A 130 17.55 -5.02 4.37
C SER A 130 17.25 -3.56 3.98
N ILE A 131 16.00 -3.10 4.05
CA ILE A 131 15.67 -1.72 3.65
C ILE A 131 15.84 -0.82 4.88
N THR A 132 16.92 -0.06 4.96
CA THR A 132 17.03 1.03 5.94
C THR A 132 16.72 2.34 5.23
N VAL A 133 15.72 3.07 5.72
CA VAL A 133 15.43 4.43 5.23
C VAL A 133 16.35 5.36 5.99
N THR A 134 17.23 6.02 5.25
CA THR A 134 18.07 7.11 5.73
C THR A 134 17.40 8.44 5.39
N GLU A 135 17.91 9.55 5.93
CA GLU A 135 17.42 10.90 5.60
C GLU A 135 17.41 11.15 4.08
N ASP A 136 18.40 10.62 3.35
CA ASP A 136 18.51 10.71 1.88
C ASP A 136 17.36 10.06 1.09
N ALA A 137 16.57 9.20 1.75
CA ALA A 137 15.41 8.56 1.15
C ALA A 137 14.17 9.47 1.15
N VAL A 138 14.26 10.67 1.74
CA VAL A 138 13.20 11.69 1.75
C VAL A 138 13.56 12.84 0.82
N LYS A 139 12.78 13.02 -0.24
CA LYS A 139 12.97 14.11 -1.21
C LYS A 139 11.79 15.06 -1.19
N LEU A 140 12.01 16.25 -0.62
CA LEU A 140 11.02 17.31 -0.56
C LEU A 140 11.41 18.48 -1.47
N PHE A 141 10.49 18.90 -2.35
CA PHE A 141 10.77 19.93 -3.36
C PHE A 141 9.55 20.83 -3.61
N VAL A 142 9.80 21.99 -4.21
CA VAL A 142 8.74 22.90 -4.65
C VAL A 142 8.24 22.42 -6.01
N ALA A 143 6.93 22.26 -6.16
CA ALA A 143 6.30 21.93 -7.43
C ALA A 143 4.84 22.38 -7.45
N ASP A 144 4.38 22.86 -8.61
CA ASP A 144 2.96 23.10 -8.87
C ASP A 144 2.40 21.95 -9.71
N LEU A 145 1.28 21.36 -9.28
CA LEU A 145 0.56 20.33 -10.05
C LEU A 145 0.22 20.79 -11.48
N ARG A 146 -0.01 22.09 -11.67
CA ARG A 146 -0.27 22.68 -13.00
C ARG A 146 0.94 22.56 -13.94
N ASN A 147 2.15 22.38 -13.39
CA ASN A 147 3.39 22.27 -14.15
C ASN A 147 3.99 20.86 -14.09
N GLU A 148 3.70 20.04 -15.11
CA GLU A 148 4.16 18.65 -15.18
C GLU A 148 5.69 18.49 -15.15
N SER A 149 6.45 19.49 -15.62
CA SER A 149 7.92 19.42 -15.68
C SER A 149 8.56 19.44 -14.29
N ASP A 150 7.88 20.02 -13.29
CA ASP A 150 8.39 20.03 -11.91
C ASP A 150 8.58 18.61 -11.35
N TYR A 151 7.85 17.65 -11.93
CA TYR A 151 7.88 16.24 -11.55
C TYR A 151 8.81 15.38 -12.41
N ASP A 152 9.51 15.93 -13.41
CA ASP A 152 10.44 15.17 -14.28
C ASP A 152 11.67 14.65 -13.53
N GLN A 153 11.96 15.21 -12.36
CA GLN A 153 12.97 14.69 -11.43
C GLN A 153 12.59 13.33 -10.83
N ILE A 154 11.32 12.92 -10.92
CA ILE A 154 10.83 11.63 -10.45
C ILE A 154 10.72 10.70 -11.66
N LYS A 155 11.31 9.51 -11.53
CA LYS A 155 11.21 8.48 -12.57
C LYS A 155 9.72 8.11 -12.77
N PRO A 156 9.20 8.07 -14.01
CA PRO A 156 7.87 7.52 -14.28
C PRO A 156 7.74 6.09 -13.76
N GLU A 157 6.52 5.70 -13.37
CA GLU A 157 6.21 4.37 -12.86
C GLU A 157 7.13 3.92 -11.71
N SER A 158 7.39 4.81 -10.76
CA SER A 158 8.26 4.54 -9.62
C SER A 158 7.60 4.70 -8.26
N ILE A 159 6.41 5.30 -8.21
CA ILE A 159 5.64 5.53 -6.98
C ILE A 159 4.61 4.40 -6.79
N ASP A 160 4.53 3.85 -5.59
CA ASP A 160 3.55 2.82 -5.22
C ASP A 160 2.24 3.45 -4.72
N LEU A 161 2.35 4.51 -3.91
CA LEU A 161 1.21 5.21 -3.34
C LEU A 161 1.40 6.73 -3.47
N ILE A 162 0.43 7.41 -4.07
CA ILE A 162 0.27 8.86 -3.91
C ILE A 162 -0.86 9.06 -2.91
N LEU A 163 -0.55 9.58 -1.72
CA LEU A 163 -1.52 9.88 -0.66
C LEU A 163 -1.53 11.39 -0.46
N VAL A 164 -2.68 12.01 -0.69
CA VAL A 164 -2.80 13.47 -0.64
C VAL A 164 -4.07 13.91 0.09
N ASP A 165 -3.92 14.92 0.94
CA ASP A 165 -5.04 15.67 1.50
C ASP A 165 -5.32 16.89 0.62
N PHE A 166 -6.33 16.79 -0.24
CA PHE A 166 -6.50 17.76 -1.33
C PHE A 166 -7.34 18.97 -0.92
N MET A 167 -7.13 20.07 -1.63
CA MET A 167 -7.81 21.33 -1.36
C MET A 167 -9.33 21.20 -1.55
N TYR A 168 -10.10 21.72 -0.57
CA TYR A 168 -11.55 21.49 -0.49
C TYR A 168 -12.44 22.62 -1.02
N LYS A 169 -11.85 23.76 -1.38
CA LYS A 169 -12.60 24.91 -1.90
C LYS A 169 -12.78 24.79 -3.40
N ALA A 170 -13.93 25.25 -3.90
CA ALA A 170 -14.29 25.14 -5.32
C ALA A 170 -13.28 25.81 -6.28
N GLU A 171 -12.54 26.81 -5.80
CA GLU A 171 -11.46 27.47 -6.56
C GLU A 171 -10.30 26.55 -6.94
N TYR A 172 -10.15 25.38 -6.30
CA TYR A 172 -9.09 24.39 -6.58
C TYR A 172 -9.59 23.19 -7.39
N ALA A 173 -10.83 23.23 -7.90
CA ALA A 173 -11.38 22.14 -8.69
C ALA A 173 -10.59 21.89 -9.99
N ASP A 174 -9.92 22.93 -10.52
CA ASP A 174 -9.04 22.89 -11.68
C ASP A 174 -7.80 22.01 -11.47
N LEU A 175 -7.42 21.72 -10.22
CA LEU A 175 -6.24 20.93 -9.91
C LEU A 175 -6.46 19.41 -10.03
N TYR A 176 -7.71 18.92 -10.02
CA TYR A 176 -7.97 17.48 -10.09
C TYR A 176 -7.50 16.81 -11.39
N PRO A 177 -7.73 17.39 -12.59
CA PRO A 177 -7.17 16.84 -13.83
C PRO A 177 -5.64 16.74 -13.81
N HIS A 178 -4.97 17.75 -13.25
CA HIS A 178 -3.52 17.76 -13.09
C HIS A 178 -3.04 16.67 -12.14
N LEU A 179 -3.72 16.51 -11.00
CA LEU A 179 -3.47 15.42 -10.05
C LEU A 179 -3.63 14.05 -10.73
N GLY A 180 -4.71 13.82 -11.47
CA GLY A 180 -4.95 12.56 -12.17
C GLY A 180 -3.84 12.24 -13.18
N ARG A 181 -3.45 13.23 -13.99
CA ARG A 181 -2.39 13.09 -15.00
C ARG A 181 -1.02 12.79 -14.41
N ILE A 182 -0.59 13.58 -13.41
CA ILE A 182 0.68 13.36 -12.72
C ILE A 182 0.68 11.99 -12.03
N SER A 183 -0.43 11.62 -11.41
CA SER A 183 -0.57 10.31 -10.78
C SER A 183 -0.44 9.17 -11.80
N ALA A 184 -1.10 9.26 -12.95
CA ALA A 184 -0.97 8.27 -14.02
C ALA A 184 0.46 8.15 -14.57
N LYS A 185 1.22 9.26 -14.62
CA LYS A 185 2.63 9.27 -15.04
C LYS A 185 3.55 8.60 -14.00
N LEU A 186 3.39 8.95 -12.72
CA LEU A 186 4.33 8.56 -11.66
C LEU A 186 4.03 7.20 -11.03
N LEU A 187 2.76 6.80 -10.96
CA LEU A 187 2.36 5.53 -10.35
C LEU A 187 2.87 4.34 -11.18
N LYS A 188 3.33 3.32 -10.46
CA LYS A 188 3.54 1.97 -11.01
C LYS A 188 2.23 1.41 -11.57
N PRO A 189 2.27 0.38 -12.43
CA PRO A 189 1.06 -0.23 -12.98
C PRO A 189 0.02 -0.68 -11.94
N THR A 190 0.47 -1.10 -10.76
CA THR A 190 -0.40 -1.49 -9.63
C THR A 190 -0.50 -0.41 -8.54
N GLY A 191 0.01 0.79 -8.81
CA GLY A 191 0.08 1.90 -7.87
C GLY A 191 -1.28 2.53 -7.61
N SER A 192 -1.43 3.09 -6.41
CA SER A 192 -2.67 3.69 -5.93
C SER A 192 -2.54 5.21 -5.78
N LEU A 193 -3.54 5.94 -6.26
CA LEU A 193 -3.82 7.30 -5.85
C LEU A 193 -4.91 7.27 -4.78
N VAL A 194 -4.62 7.84 -3.62
CA VAL A 194 -5.52 7.95 -2.48
C VAL A 194 -5.68 9.42 -2.14
N VAL A 195 -6.88 9.94 -2.37
CA VAL A 195 -7.18 11.37 -2.19
C VAL A 195 -8.19 11.54 -1.07
N VAL A 196 -7.80 12.21 0.01
CA VAL A 196 -8.78 12.69 0.99
C VAL A 196 -9.45 13.93 0.39
N CYS A 197 -10.75 13.81 0.10
CA CYS A 197 -11.55 14.76 -0.64
C CYS A 197 -12.77 15.19 0.20
N GLY A 198 -12.99 16.50 0.23
CA GLY A 198 -14.18 17.10 0.81
C GLY A 198 -15.38 16.84 -0.10
N GLN A 199 -16.52 16.47 0.48
CA GLN A 199 -17.68 16.03 -0.29
C GLN A 199 -18.26 17.10 -1.23
N LEU A 200 -17.93 18.38 -1.00
CA LEU A 200 -18.39 19.50 -1.82
C LEU A 200 -17.95 19.39 -3.29
N LEU A 201 -16.75 18.86 -3.55
CA LEU A 201 -16.15 18.72 -4.88
C LEU A 201 -16.11 17.28 -5.36
N LEU A 202 -16.79 16.38 -4.67
CA LEU A 202 -16.71 14.95 -4.93
C LEU A 202 -17.07 14.57 -6.37
N PRO A 203 -18.16 15.09 -6.98
CA PRO A 203 -18.49 14.76 -8.37
C PRO A 203 -17.40 15.20 -9.36
N GLN A 204 -16.88 16.43 -9.21
CA GLN A 204 -15.84 16.99 -10.06
C GLN A 204 -14.53 16.22 -9.92
N ALA A 205 -14.15 15.90 -8.68
CA ALA A 205 -12.98 15.10 -8.37
C ALA A 205 -13.07 13.71 -9.01
N MET A 206 -14.21 13.03 -8.86
CA MET A 206 -14.39 11.69 -9.43
C MET A 206 -14.38 11.71 -10.96
N GLN A 207 -15.03 12.69 -11.58
CA GLN A 207 -15.01 12.86 -13.03
C GLN A 207 -13.58 13.08 -13.54
N ALA A 208 -12.87 14.06 -12.98
CA ALA A 208 -11.54 14.43 -13.42
C ALA A 208 -10.50 13.31 -13.19
N LEU A 209 -10.55 12.62 -12.05
CA LEU A 209 -9.63 11.51 -11.78
C LEU A 209 -9.93 10.28 -12.63
N GLY A 210 -11.21 10.02 -12.92
CA GLY A 210 -11.66 8.92 -13.77
C GLY A 210 -11.22 9.01 -15.23
N GLU A 211 -10.79 10.19 -15.70
CA GLU A 211 -10.21 10.35 -17.04
C GLU A 211 -8.81 9.71 -17.16
N TYR A 212 -8.08 9.57 -16.05
CA TYR A 212 -6.66 9.15 -16.05
C TYR A 212 -6.41 7.83 -15.32
N LEU A 213 -7.28 7.47 -14.38
CA LEU A 213 -7.09 6.33 -13.49
C LEU A 213 -8.40 5.54 -13.36
N THR A 214 -8.28 4.29 -12.94
CA THR A 214 -9.44 3.42 -12.70
C THR A 214 -9.95 3.63 -11.29
N TYR A 215 -11.24 3.94 -11.15
CA TYR A 215 -11.89 3.98 -9.85
C TYR A 215 -11.86 2.59 -9.19
N ASN A 216 -11.29 2.49 -7.99
CA ASN A 216 -11.27 1.24 -7.24
C ASN A 216 -12.35 1.24 -6.15
N TRP A 217 -12.35 2.24 -5.26
CA TRP A 217 -13.31 2.33 -4.16
C TRP A 217 -13.40 3.73 -3.55
N THR A 218 -14.44 3.96 -2.74
CA THR A 218 -14.57 5.16 -1.89
C THR A 218 -14.66 4.73 -0.43
N HIS A 219 -13.76 5.24 0.41
CA HIS A 219 -13.74 5.01 1.85
C HIS A 219 -14.22 6.26 2.60
N ALA A 220 -14.59 6.10 3.86
CA ALA A 220 -14.97 7.18 4.76
C ALA A 220 -13.86 7.46 5.78
N TYR A 221 -13.40 8.70 5.85
CA TYR A 221 -12.50 9.19 6.89
C TYR A 221 -13.29 9.96 7.95
N MET A 222 -13.45 9.43 9.15
CA MET A 222 -14.25 10.05 10.19
C MET A 222 -13.65 11.37 10.67
N THR A 223 -14.51 12.35 10.97
CA THR A 223 -14.11 13.63 11.56
C THR A 223 -14.92 13.86 12.84
N PRO A 224 -14.58 13.15 13.94
CA PRO A 224 -15.41 13.10 15.14
C PRO A 224 -15.54 14.45 15.86
N ASN A 225 -14.50 15.28 15.84
CA ASN A 225 -14.44 16.54 16.59
C ASN A 225 -14.87 17.78 15.78
N GLY A 226 -15.61 17.58 14.69
CA GLY A 226 -16.26 18.66 13.94
C GLY A 226 -15.66 18.92 12.57
N THR A 227 -16.55 19.23 11.63
CA THR A 227 -16.22 19.93 10.39
C THR A 227 -17.00 21.24 10.38
N GLN A 228 -16.53 22.17 9.56
CA GLN A 228 -17.27 23.41 9.32
C GLN A 228 -18.63 23.08 8.67
N LEU A 229 -19.66 23.79 9.12
CA LEU A 229 -20.99 23.72 8.51
C LEU A 229 -20.90 24.13 7.05
N VAL A 230 -21.46 23.32 6.15
CA VAL A 230 -21.59 23.71 4.74
C VAL A 230 -22.92 24.43 4.59
N HIS A 231 -22.95 25.71 4.98
CA HIS A 231 -24.16 26.52 5.03
C HIS A 231 -24.94 26.51 3.70
N SER A 232 -24.23 26.65 2.58
CA SER A 232 -24.82 26.64 1.23
C SER A 232 -25.53 25.33 0.85
N ARG A 233 -25.21 24.23 1.54
CA ARG A 233 -25.81 22.90 1.31
C ARG A 233 -26.68 22.42 2.47
N ARG A 234 -26.73 23.17 3.59
CA ARG A 234 -27.38 22.77 4.85
C ARG A 234 -26.90 21.40 5.37
N VAL A 235 -25.61 21.12 5.24
CA VAL A 235 -24.99 19.85 5.65
C VAL A 235 -24.01 20.06 6.80
N ILE A 236 -24.02 19.13 7.76
CA ILE A 236 -23.01 18.99 8.80
C ILE A 236 -22.15 17.75 8.45
N PRO A 237 -20.98 17.92 7.82
CA PRO A 237 -20.15 16.77 7.50
C PRO A 237 -19.66 16.07 8.77
N LYS A 238 -19.64 14.74 8.78
CA LYS A 238 -19.08 13.94 9.88
C LYS A 238 -17.96 13.01 9.42
N TRP A 239 -17.66 13.06 8.13
CA TRP A 239 -16.59 12.33 7.49
C TRP A 239 -16.16 13.05 6.20
N LYS A 240 -14.98 12.69 5.69
CA LYS A 240 -14.46 13.07 4.38
C LYS A 240 -14.34 11.84 3.51
N ALA A 241 -14.58 11.98 2.21
CA ALA A 241 -14.40 10.86 1.28
C ALA A 241 -12.91 10.61 1.06
N ILE A 242 -12.50 9.35 1.06
CA ILE A 242 -11.21 8.93 0.54
C ILE A 242 -11.49 8.29 -0.81
N LEU A 243 -11.04 8.93 -1.87
CA LEU A 243 -11.12 8.40 -3.21
C LEU A 243 -9.91 7.51 -3.46
N HIS A 244 -10.14 6.23 -3.73
CA HIS A 244 -9.09 5.28 -4.10
C HIS A 244 -9.19 4.96 -5.59
N TYR A 245 -8.17 5.40 -6.32
CA TYR A 245 -7.97 5.14 -7.74
C TYR A 245 -6.70 4.32 -7.93
N THR A 246 -6.67 3.48 -8.96
CA THR A 246 -5.49 2.69 -9.33
C THR A 246 -5.12 2.94 -10.79
N LYS A 247 -3.83 2.88 -11.11
CA LYS A 247 -3.37 3.03 -12.50
C LYS A 247 -3.80 1.84 -13.38
N GLY A 248 -3.83 0.66 -12.79
CA GLY A 248 -4.32 -0.57 -13.40
C GLY A 248 -4.98 -1.45 -12.36
N GLU A 249 -4.77 -2.75 -12.44
CA GLU A 249 -5.29 -3.68 -11.44
C GLU A 249 -4.72 -3.37 -10.05
N PRO A 250 -5.55 -3.35 -8.99
CA PRO A 250 -5.09 -3.15 -7.62
C PRO A 250 -4.03 -4.19 -7.23
N ASP A 251 -3.04 -3.78 -6.41
CA ASP A 251 -2.04 -4.70 -5.89
C ASP A 251 -2.70 -5.78 -5.02
N LYS A 252 -2.73 -7.01 -5.55
CA LYS A 252 -3.31 -8.18 -4.87
C LYS A 252 -2.52 -8.64 -3.66
N ASN A 253 -1.34 -8.06 -3.40
CA ASN A 253 -0.58 -8.28 -2.17
C ASN A 253 -0.96 -7.31 -1.04
N LEU A 254 -1.68 -6.21 -1.32
CA LEU A 254 -2.24 -5.37 -0.28
C LEU A 254 -3.29 -6.12 0.53
N ALA A 255 -3.33 -5.85 1.83
CA ALA A 255 -4.37 -6.38 2.69
C ALA A 255 -5.74 -5.77 2.32
N TYR A 256 -6.82 -6.46 2.69
CA TYR A 256 -8.16 -5.87 2.62
C TYR A 256 -8.19 -4.60 3.47
N ILE A 257 -8.65 -3.51 2.84
CA ILE A 257 -8.72 -2.18 3.43
C ILE A 257 -10.15 -1.98 3.95
N PRO A 258 -10.36 -1.72 5.25
CA PRO A 258 -11.66 -1.29 5.75
C PRO A 258 -12.12 -0.03 5.02
N ASP A 259 -13.41 0.07 4.71
CA ASP A 259 -14.00 1.24 4.08
C ASP A 259 -14.32 2.37 5.06
N LEU A 260 -14.07 2.15 6.37
CA LEU A 260 -14.18 3.15 7.42
C LEU A 260 -12.84 3.34 8.12
N HIS A 261 -12.31 4.56 8.07
CA HIS A 261 -11.08 4.98 8.72
C HIS A 261 -11.39 5.94 9.87
N ILE A 262 -10.82 5.63 11.03
CA ILE A 262 -10.92 6.47 12.22
C ILE A 262 -9.54 7.10 12.43
N PRO A 263 -9.42 8.44 12.36
CA PRO A 263 -8.14 9.11 12.57
C PRO A 263 -7.64 8.89 14.01
N PRO A 264 -6.32 8.93 14.24
CA PRO A 264 -5.81 9.08 15.59
C PRO A 264 -6.31 10.39 16.21
N PRO A 265 -6.42 10.48 17.56
CA PRO A 265 -6.73 11.72 18.23
C PRO A 265 -5.72 12.81 17.86
N ARG A 266 -6.19 14.05 17.63
CA ARG A 266 -5.29 15.19 17.45
C ARG A 266 -4.51 15.44 18.73
N VAL A 267 -3.19 15.54 18.61
CA VAL A 267 -2.28 15.91 19.70
C VAL A 267 -1.76 17.34 19.51
N ALA A 268 -1.10 17.91 20.51
CA ALA A 268 -0.61 19.30 20.44
C ALA A 268 0.35 19.52 19.26
N GLU A 269 1.16 18.50 18.95
CA GLU A 269 2.11 18.44 17.84
C GLU A 269 1.44 18.45 16.46
N ASP A 270 0.13 18.22 16.38
CA ASP A 270 -0.67 18.31 15.15
C ASP A 270 -1.16 19.74 14.85
N THR A 271 -0.64 20.75 15.56
CA THR A 271 -1.05 22.16 15.42
C THR A 271 0.16 23.10 15.31
N GLY A 272 -0.04 24.27 14.68
CA GLY A 272 0.93 25.37 14.68
C GLY A 272 1.87 25.46 13.48
N LEU A 273 2.02 24.41 12.65
CA LEU A 273 2.90 24.45 11.47
C LEU A 273 2.16 24.80 10.17
N HIS A 274 0.87 24.47 10.07
CA HIS A 274 0.03 24.77 8.92
C HIS A 274 -1.45 24.93 9.33
N PRO A 275 -2.22 25.87 8.75
CA PRO A 275 -3.63 26.09 9.12
C PRO A 275 -4.52 24.86 8.96
N TYR A 276 -4.18 23.99 8.01
CA TYR A 276 -4.89 22.74 7.71
C TYR A 276 -4.08 21.50 8.07
N GLN A 277 -3.13 21.60 9.01
CA GLN A 277 -2.34 20.45 9.45
C GLN A 277 -3.24 19.28 9.86
N GLN A 278 -2.99 18.12 9.24
CA GLN A 278 -3.65 16.87 9.58
C GLN A 278 -2.89 16.13 10.68
N SER A 279 -3.59 15.23 11.35
CA SER A 279 -2.96 14.28 12.26
C SER A 279 -2.01 13.35 11.52
N VAL A 280 -0.97 12.91 12.22
CA VAL A 280 -0.02 11.92 11.71
C VAL A 280 -0.68 10.53 11.70
N ASP A 281 -1.34 10.19 10.59
CA ASP A 281 -2.13 8.97 10.44
C ASP A 281 -1.33 7.82 9.81
N VAL A 282 -0.57 7.12 10.66
CA VAL A 282 0.28 5.98 10.25
C VAL A 282 -0.55 4.81 9.71
N GLU A 283 -1.74 4.58 10.27
CA GLU A 283 -2.59 3.46 9.87
C GLU A 283 -3.21 3.69 8.49
N LEU A 284 -3.52 4.94 8.14
CA LEU A 284 -3.92 5.29 6.78
C LEU A 284 -2.82 4.94 5.76
N VAL A 285 -1.56 5.30 6.03
CA VAL A 285 -0.45 4.96 5.11
C VAL A 285 -0.28 3.44 4.99
N LYS A 286 -0.33 2.71 6.10
CA LYS A 286 -0.21 1.23 6.10
C LYS A 286 -1.38 0.53 5.41
N ALA A 287 -2.56 1.14 5.39
CA ALA A 287 -3.73 0.57 4.72
C ALA A 287 -3.51 0.50 3.20
N PHE A 288 -2.86 1.50 2.62
CA PHE A 288 -2.68 1.63 1.17
C PHE A 288 -1.25 1.37 0.67
N SER A 289 -0.32 0.97 1.55
CA SER A 289 1.07 0.67 1.17
C SER A 289 1.73 -0.40 2.04
N ASN A 290 2.65 -1.14 1.44
CA ASN A 290 3.52 -2.11 2.09
C ASN A 290 4.83 -1.47 2.56
N GLU A 291 5.59 -2.18 3.40
CA GLU A 291 6.96 -1.78 3.72
C GLU A 291 7.83 -1.85 2.45
N GLY A 292 8.76 -0.90 2.28
CA GLY A 292 9.59 -0.81 1.07
C GLY A 292 8.97 0.01 -0.06
N ASP A 293 7.66 0.27 0.00
CA ASP A 293 6.96 1.07 -1.01
C ASP A 293 7.49 2.50 -1.06
N THR A 294 7.40 3.11 -2.23
CA THR A 294 7.66 4.53 -2.42
C THR A 294 6.34 5.29 -2.32
N VAL A 295 6.23 6.17 -1.33
CA VAL A 295 5.03 6.97 -1.07
C VAL A 295 5.31 8.42 -1.43
N MET A 296 4.30 9.09 -1.96
CA MET A 296 4.38 10.48 -2.33
C MET A 296 3.17 11.28 -1.82
N ASP A 297 3.43 12.50 -1.37
CA ASP A 297 2.40 13.50 -1.10
C ASP A 297 2.65 14.74 -1.96
N VAL A 298 1.71 15.06 -2.86
CA VAL A 298 1.85 16.16 -3.83
C VAL A 298 1.33 17.51 -3.32
N CYS A 299 0.70 17.53 -2.14
CA CYS A 299 0.24 18.75 -1.46
C CYS A 299 0.57 18.65 0.03
N MET A 300 1.86 18.45 0.33
CA MET A 300 2.27 17.96 1.64
C MET A 300 2.05 18.93 2.80
N GLY A 301 1.91 20.24 2.56
CA GLY A 301 1.77 21.25 3.60
C GLY A 301 2.87 21.14 4.65
N SER A 302 2.50 20.91 5.91
CA SER A 302 3.45 20.67 7.02
C SER A 302 3.97 19.23 7.12
N ALA A 303 3.84 18.41 6.06
CA ALA A 303 4.39 17.07 5.96
C ALA A 303 3.79 16.00 6.92
N SER A 304 2.52 16.11 7.31
CA SER A 304 1.91 15.10 8.20
C SER A 304 1.90 13.68 7.60
N TYR A 305 1.58 13.51 6.31
CA TYR A 305 1.66 12.19 5.66
C TYR A 305 3.08 11.74 5.35
N ILE A 306 4.03 12.68 5.19
CA ILE A 306 5.46 12.37 5.09
C ILE A 306 5.94 11.77 6.42
N ILE A 307 5.64 12.41 7.56
CA ILE A 307 5.98 11.89 8.89
C ILE A 307 5.27 10.56 9.15
N ALA A 308 3.98 10.43 8.80
CA ALA A 308 3.25 9.18 8.95
C ALA A 308 3.90 8.04 8.12
N THR A 309 4.38 8.35 6.92
CA THR A 309 5.09 7.41 6.05
C THR A 309 6.41 6.93 6.66
N LEU A 310 7.18 7.87 7.24
CA LEU A 310 8.44 7.54 7.93
C LEU A 310 8.20 6.66 9.17
N LEU A 311 7.16 6.96 9.95
CA LEU A 311 6.75 6.15 11.10
C LEU A 311 6.18 4.79 10.70
N ALA A 312 5.53 4.71 9.53
CA ALA A 312 4.98 3.45 9.02
C ALA A 312 6.07 2.44 8.66
N GLY A 313 7.35 2.87 8.50
CA GLY A 313 8.49 1.98 8.30
C GLY A 313 9.37 2.35 7.11
N ARG A 314 9.89 1.34 6.42
CA ARG A 314 11.05 1.44 5.52
C ARG A 314 10.67 1.87 4.10
N ARG A 315 10.05 3.04 3.94
CA ARG A 315 9.55 3.59 2.68
C ARG A 315 10.42 4.72 2.13
N LYS A 316 10.58 4.78 0.80
CA LYS A 316 11.11 5.99 0.14
C LYS A 316 10.00 7.03 0.08
N VAL A 317 10.34 8.30 0.24
CA VAL A 317 9.35 9.36 0.36
C VAL A 317 9.63 10.50 -0.59
N TYR A 318 8.61 10.90 -1.34
CA TYR A 318 8.60 12.15 -2.10
C TYR A 318 7.53 13.08 -1.53
N GLY A 319 7.84 14.37 -1.45
CA GLY A 319 6.88 15.38 -1.02
C GLY A 319 7.01 16.62 -1.88
N SER A 320 5.89 17.17 -2.32
CA SER A 320 5.87 18.47 -2.97
C SER A 320 4.80 19.39 -2.41
N ASP A 321 5.06 20.68 -2.52
CA ASP A 321 4.07 21.73 -2.30
C ASP A 321 4.36 22.90 -3.24
N ALA A 322 3.31 23.57 -3.72
CA ALA A 322 3.46 24.75 -4.57
C ALA A 322 3.98 25.95 -3.78
N ASN A 323 3.74 26.00 -2.46
CA ASN A 323 4.24 27.05 -1.60
C ASN A 323 5.63 26.72 -1.06
N PRO A 324 6.69 27.48 -1.41
CA PRO A 324 8.04 27.23 -0.94
C PRO A 324 8.18 27.34 0.59
N GLN A 325 7.33 28.11 1.27
CA GLN A 325 7.32 28.19 2.72
C GLN A 325 6.88 26.87 3.36
N TYR A 326 5.87 26.21 2.80
CA TYR A 326 5.42 24.90 3.27
C TYR A 326 6.47 23.82 3.02
N VAL A 327 7.18 23.89 1.90
CA VAL A 327 8.35 23.03 1.66
C VAL A 327 9.45 23.25 2.70
N ALA A 328 9.75 24.49 3.07
CA ALA A 328 10.73 24.80 4.12
C ALA A 328 10.28 24.25 5.49
N THR A 329 9.02 24.47 5.87
CA THR A 329 8.42 23.93 7.11
C THR A 329 8.48 22.40 7.14
N ALA A 330 8.11 21.75 6.04
CA ALA A 330 8.16 20.29 5.91
C ALA A 330 9.58 19.75 6.07
N LYS A 331 10.58 20.38 5.44
CA LYS A 331 12.00 20.02 5.58
C LYS A 331 12.48 20.16 7.03
N ALA A 332 12.12 21.25 7.71
CA ALA A 332 12.46 21.45 9.11
C ALA A 332 11.85 20.35 10.00
N ARG A 333 10.57 20.02 9.79
CA ARG A 333 9.87 18.97 10.54
C ARG A 333 10.49 17.58 10.32
N VAL A 334 10.86 17.24 9.08
CA VAL A 334 11.55 15.97 8.76
C VAL A 334 12.94 15.92 9.41
N LYS A 335 13.70 17.02 9.38
CA LYS A 335 15.00 17.08 10.05
C LYS A 335 14.87 16.85 11.56
N GLU A 336 13.90 17.51 12.20
CA GLU A 336 13.60 17.32 13.62
C GLU A 336 13.23 15.86 13.94
N PHE A 337 12.43 15.23 13.08
CA PHE A 337 12.09 13.81 13.22
C PHE A 337 13.34 12.92 13.27
N TRP A 338 14.31 13.12 12.37
CA TRP A 338 15.55 12.36 12.35
C TRP A 338 16.43 12.65 13.57
N THR A 339 16.57 13.92 13.96
CA THR A 339 17.33 14.31 15.16
C THR A 339 16.78 13.64 16.42
N LYS A 340 15.45 13.63 16.59
CA LYS A 340 14.80 12.95 17.73
C LYS A 340 15.02 11.44 17.70
N ARG A 341 15.00 10.83 16.52
CA ARG A 341 15.22 9.40 16.36
C ARG A 341 16.64 8.98 16.74
N GLU A 342 17.65 9.74 16.31
CA GLU A 342 19.05 9.50 16.68
C GLU A 342 19.30 9.61 18.20
N GLN A 343 18.54 10.46 18.90
CA GLN A 343 18.63 10.60 20.36
C GLN A 343 18.01 9.41 21.11
N VAL A 344 17.03 8.73 20.53
CA VAL A 344 16.37 7.55 21.12
C VAL A 344 17.15 6.27 20.84
N GLU A 345 17.91 6.22 19.74
CA GLU A 345 18.74 5.08 19.35
C GLU A 345 20.14 5.07 20.01
N LYS A 346 20.52 6.15 20.72
CA LYS A 346 21.71 6.24 21.59
C LYS A 346 21.34 5.95 23.04
#